data_AF-A0A3R6QFR5-F1
#
_entry.id   AF-A0A3R6QFR5-F1
#
_cell.length_a   1.000
_cell.length_b   1.000
_cell.length_c   1.000
_cell.angle_alpha   90.00
_cell.angle_beta   90.00
_cell.angle_gamma   90.00
#
_symmetry.space_group_name_H-M   'P 1'
#
loop_
_entity.id
_entity.type
_entity.pdbx_description
1 polymer ?
#
loop_
_entity_poly.entity_id
_entity_poly.type
_entity_poly.pdbx_seq_one_letter_code
_entity_poly.pdbx_strand_id
1 'polypeptide(L)'
;MFAQCSTSFFAQIFHHLHTYRVLEVAREREVPFQATRLETKEEAQNAPTPVTTYALFYNGEYLTNEQMNDKRFIKLLDGMEK
;
A
#
# COMPACT_ATOMS: atom_id res chain seq x y z
N MET A 1 10.26 10.11 -11.88
CA MET A 1 10.24 9.14 -12.98
C MET A 1 10.07 7.76 -12.34
N PHE A 2 8.85 7.42 -11.93
CA PHE A 2 8.56 6.10 -11.34
C PHE A 2 8.41 5.12 -12.49
N ALA A 3 9.37 4.21 -12.58
CA ALA A 3 9.53 3.27 -13.68
C ALA A 3 8.30 2.37 -13.85
N GLN A 4 7.93 2.14 -15.11
CA GLN A 4 6.97 1.13 -15.54
C GLN A 4 7.40 -0.24 -15.03
N CYS A 5 6.59 -0.88 -14.18
CA CYS A 5 6.53 -2.33 -14.04
C CYS A 5 5.14 -2.73 -13.56
N SER A 6 4.65 -3.83 -14.11
CA SER A 6 3.34 -4.48 -13.97
C SER A 6 2.61 -4.27 -12.64
N THR A 7 1.29 -4.04 -12.72
CA THR A 7 0.28 -4.10 -11.64
C THR A 7 0.81 -4.09 -10.20
N SER A 8 1.19 -2.92 -9.69
CA SER A 8 1.90 -2.79 -8.40
C SER A 8 1.04 -2.11 -7.34
N PHE A 9 0.96 -2.72 -6.15
CA PHE A 9 0.36 -2.09 -4.96
C PHE A 9 1.38 -1.23 -4.25
N PHE A 10 0.96 -0.06 -3.80
CA PHE A 10 1.78 0.89 -3.08
C PHE A 10 1.08 1.33 -1.79
N ALA A 11 1.74 1.21 -0.64
CA ALA A 11 1.21 1.63 0.64
C ALA A 11 2.12 2.67 1.30
N GLN A 12 1.57 3.82 1.68
CA GLN A 12 2.25 4.87 2.43
C GLN A 12 1.79 4.87 3.88
N ILE A 13 2.71 4.73 4.83
CA ILE A 13 2.36 4.45 6.23
C ILE A 13 3.36 5.12 7.19
N PHE A 14 2.87 5.80 8.23
CA PHE A 14 3.71 6.38 9.31
C PHE A 14 3.96 5.39 10.47
N HIS A 15 3.13 4.34 10.60
CA HIS A 15 3.14 3.42 11.75
C HIS A 15 3.56 1.97 11.39
N HIS A 16 4.60 1.45 12.07
CA HIS A 16 5.35 0.24 11.68
C HIS A 16 4.59 -1.10 11.77
N LEU A 17 3.67 -1.27 12.72
CA LEU A 17 3.30 -2.63 13.18
C LEU A 17 2.28 -3.38 12.31
N HIS A 18 1.51 -2.71 11.47
CA HIS A 18 0.39 -3.35 10.75
C HIS A 18 0.73 -3.75 9.31
N THR A 19 1.82 -3.21 8.78
CA THR A 19 2.24 -3.39 7.38
C THR A 19 2.81 -4.78 7.12
N TYR A 20 3.46 -5.38 8.12
CA TYR A 20 4.13 -6.68 7.98
C TYR A 20 3.18 -7.79 7.54
N ARG A 21 1.97 -7.85 8.11
CA ARG A 21 0.99 -8.91 7.80
C ARG A 21 0.43 -8.80 6.38
N VAL A 22 0.28 -7.58 5.86
CA VAL A 22 -0.19 -7.33 4.48
C VAL A 22 0.91 -7.67 3.48
N LEU A 23 2.17 -7.34 3.79
CA LEU A 23 3.34 -7.73 3.01
C LEU A 23 3.46 -9.26 2.87
N GLU A 24 3.24 -10.00 3.96
CA GLU A 24 3.27 -11.47 3.91
C GLU A 24 2.19 -12.03 2.99
N VAL A 25 0.95 -11.56 3.11
CA VAL A 25 -0.14 -11.99 2.22
C VAL A 25 0.15 -11.64 0.76
N ALA A 26 0.66 -10.43 0.49
CA ALA A 26 1.03 -10.04 -0.87
C ALA A 26 2.12 -10.96 -1.43
N ARG A 27 3.13 -11.29 -0.62
CA ARG A 27 4.19 -12.23 -1.00
C ARG A 27 3.67 -13.64 -1.26
N GLU A 28 2.77 -14.14 -0.42
CA GLU A 28 2.13 -15.45 -0.60
C GLU A 28 1.29 -15.53 -1.88
N ARG A 29 0.70 -14.40 -2.29
CA ARG A 29 -0.09 -14.28 -3.52
C ARG A 29 0.75 -13.86 -4.74
N GLU A 30 2.07 -13.77 -4.59
CA GLU A 30 3.00 -13.29 -5.63
C GLU A 30 2.63 -11.92 -6.21
N VAL A 31 2.01 -11.08 -5.38
CA VAL A 31 1.58 -9.73 -5.74
C VAL A 31 2.71 -8.74 -5.42
N PRO A 32 3.17 -7.94 -6.40
CA PRO A 32 4.15 -6.89 -6.13
C PRO A 32 3.53 -5.81 -5.25
N PHE A 33 4.03 -5.74 -4.02
CA PHE A 33 3.57 -4.81 -2.99
C PHE A 33 4.76 -4.02 -2.42
N GLN A 34 4.66 -2.70 -2.47
CA GLN A 34 5.67 -1.79 -1.95
C GLN A 34 5.10 -1.01 -0.77
N ALA A 35 5.77 -1.08 0.38
CA ALA A 35 5.48 -0.25 1.54
C ALA A 35 6.55 0.83 1.70
N THR A 36 6.14 2.09 1.68
CA THR A 36 7.00 3.23 1.98
C THR A 36 6.62 3.81 3.34
N ARG A 37 7.58 3.75 4.27
CA ARG A 37 7.45 4.42 5.56
C ARG A 37 7.81 5.89 5.41
N LEU A 38 6.93 6.76 5.87
CA LEU A 38 7.22 8.18 6.01
C LEU A 38 7.77 8.39 7.42
N GLU A 39 9.01 8.83 7.55
CA GLU A 39 9.62 9.14 8.85
C GLU A 39 9.71 10.65 9.09
N THR A 40 9.85 11.41 8.00
CA THR A 40 10.10 12.84 8.07
C THR A 40 8.88 13.65 7.63
N LYS A 41 8.82 14.91 8.09
CA LYS A 41 7.79 15.85 7.66
C LYS A 41 7.89 16.16 6.16
N GLU A 42 9.10 16.15 5.61
CA GLU A 42 9.33 16.42 4.18
C GLU A 42 8.77 15.30 3.29
N GLU A 43 8.99 14.04 3.67
CA GLU A 43 8.38 12.89 2.98
C GLU A 43 6.85 12.94 3.08
N ALA A 44 6.32 13.34 4.24
CA ALA A 44 4.89 13.52 4.45
C ALA A 44 4.29 14.64 3.59
N GLN A 45 5.02 15.74 3.36
CA GLN A 45 4.57 16.83 2.49
C GLN A 45 4.66 16.51 1.00
N ASN A 46 5.64 15.69 0.60
CA ASN A 46 5.79 15.24 -0.80
C ASN A 46 4.90 14.02 -1.13
N ALA A 47 4.13 13.53 -0.17
CA ALA A 47 3.24 12.41 -0.40
C ALA A 47 2.11 12.79 -1.39
N PRO A 48 1.68 11.87 -2.27
CA PRO A 48 0.59 12.07 -3.21
C PRO A 48 -0.78 12.28 -2.55
N THR A 49 -0.92 12.00 -1.24
CA THR A 49 -2.16 12.22 -0.49
C THR A 49 -1.93 13.12 0.73
N PRO A 50 -2.97 13.89 1.13
CA PRO A 50 -2.94 14.65 2.38
C PRO A 50 -3.02 13.77 3.63
N VAL A 51 -3.22 12.45 3.47
CA VAL A 51 -3.32 11.48 4.56
C VAL A 51 -1.97 10.79 4.73
N THR A 52 -1.26 11.15 5.80
CA THR A 52 0.08 10.64 6.10
C THR A 52 0.06 9.38 6.96
N THR A 53 -1.10 8.99 7.49
CA THR A 53 -1.23 7.91 8.47
C THR A 53 -1.18 6.53 7.82
N TYR A 54 -2.06 6.31 6.83
CA TYR A 54 -2.14 5.10 6.01
C TYR A 54 -2.83 5.45 4.70
N ALA A 55 -2.25 5.08 3.57
CA ALA A 55 -2.88 5.17 2.27
C ALA A 55 -2.42 3.99 1.41
N LEU A 56 -3.38 3.27 0.83
CA LEU A 56 -3.15 2.20 -0.11
C LEU A 56 -3.50 2.70 -1.52
N PHE A 57 -2.64 2.36 -2.46
CA PHE A 57 -2.75 2.67 -3.87
C PHE A 57 -2.56 1.39 -4.68
N TYR A 58 -3.20 1.34 -5.84
CA TYR A 58 -3.04 0.27 -6.82
C TYR A 58 -2.94 0.90 -8.20
N ASN A 59 -1.89 0.55 -8.96
CA ASN A 59 -1.62 1.14 -10.27
C ASN A 59 -1.55 2.67 -10.28
N GLY A 60 -1.14 3.27 -9.16
CA GLY A 60 -1.09 4.73 -8.99
C GLY A 60 -2.44 5.38 -8.65
N GLU A 61 -3.53 4.61 -8.59
CA GLU A 61 -4.83 5.09 -8.12
C GLU A 61 -4.97 4.90 -6.61
N TYR A 62 -5.56 5.89 -5.94
CA TYR A 62 -5.87 5.81 -4.52
C TYR A 62 -7.01 4.80 -4.28
N LEU A 63 -6.77 3.81 -3.43
CA LEU A 63 -7.76 2.82 -3.03
C LEU A 63 -8.47 3.20 -1.73
N THR A 64 -7.69 3.36 -0.65
CA THR A 64 -8.25 3.55 0.69
C THR A 64 -7.22 4.11 1.66
N ASN A 65 -7.68 4.84 2.67
CA ASN A 65 -6.93 5.29 3.83
C ASN A 65 -7.22 4.45 5.09
N GLU A 66 -8.08 3.44 4.98
CA GLU A 66 -8.36 2.55 6.10
C GLU A 66 -7.25 1.52 6.28
N GLN A 67 -6.78 1.38 7.51
CA GLN A 67 -5.80 0.37 7.86
C GLN A 67 -6.29 -1.03 7.47
N MET A 68 -5.54 -1.69 6.58
CA MET A 68 -5.85 -3.04 6.13
C MET A 68 -5.51 -4.09 7.18
N ASN A 69 -6.37 -5.10 7.27
CA ASN A 69 -6.06 -6.38 7.89
C ASN A 69 -5.89 -7.43 6.78
N ASP A 70 -5.28 -8.55 7.14
CA ASP A 70 -5.14 -9.77 6.32
C ASP A 70 -6.43 -10.11 5.57
N LYS A 71 -7.57 -10.22 6.27
CA LYS A 71 -8.85 -10.62 5.66
C LYS A 71 -9.37 -9.62 4.63
N ARG A 72 -9.28 -8.32 4.91
CA ARG A 72 -9.71 -7.25 3.99
C ARG A 72 -8.80 -7.19 2.78
N PHE A 73 -7.49 -7.35 2.97
CA PHE A 73 -6.53 -7.36 1.88
C PHE A 73 -6.74 -8.56 0.96
N ILE A 74 -6.93 -9.77 1.53
CA ILE A 74 -7.27 -10.97 0.75
C ILE A 74 -8.54 -10.74 -0.08
N LYS A 75 -9.63 -10.23 0.53
CA LYS A 75 -10.87 -9.95 -0.20
C LYS A 75 -10.68 -8.92 -1.32
N LEU A 76 -9.81 -7.94 -1.09
CA LEU A 76 -9.49 -6.91 -2.07
C LEU A 76 -8.73 -7.51 -3.26
N LEU A 77 -7.74 -8.37 -3.00
CA LEU A 77 -7.03 -9.12 -4.05
C LEU A 77 -7.98 -10.02 -4.84
N ASP A 78 -8.80 -10.83 -4.16
CA ASP A 78 -9.77 -11.73 -4.79
C ASP A 78 -10.81 -10.95 -5.63
N GLY A 79 -11.08 -9.69 -5.28
CA GLY A 79 -11.97 -8.80 -6.03
C GLY A 79 -11.34 -8.15 -7.26
N MET A 80 -10.02 -8.10 -7.34
CA MET A 80 -9.24 -7.46 -8.42
C MET A 80 -8.77 -8.42 -9.51
N GLU A 81 -8.77 -9.74 -9.27
CA GLU A 81 -8.47 -10.78 -10.29
C GLU A 81 -9.60 -11.00 -11.32
N LYS A 82 -10.25 -9.95 -11.83
CA LYS A 82 -11.28 -10.08 -12.88
C LYS A 82 -10.78 -9.75 -14.27
#